data_AF-A0A381TM10-F1
#
_entry.id   AF-A0A381TM10-F1
#
_cell.length_a   1.000
_cell.length_b   1.000
_cell.length_c   1.000
_cell.angle_alpha   90.00
_cell.angle_beta   90.00
_cell.angle_gamma   90.00
#
_symmetry.space_group_name_H-M   'P 1'
#
loop_
_entity.id
_entity.type
_entity.pdbx_description
1 polymer ?
#
loop_
_entity_poly.entity_id
_entity_poly.type
_entity_poly.pdbx_seq_one_letter_code
_entity_poly.pdbx_strand_id
1 'polypeptide(L)'
;MTYKLNLKKFDLNIINDDAVCVFIGRRRTGKSFCLKDLLYRNRDIPFGTIISATEDASPFFDKFVPKSYIFTEFKEEIIKDIINRQKKILKTVEKQQLTNVDPRVFIVLDDCLYDDSWSRTKAIRNIFMNGRHYKILFCLTMQYPLGVPPALRSNIDFTIIMREPYISNRKKIYENYAGMFPDFSMFCQVMDSLKQYECLILNNNSESNKLKDQVFWYKADTRDNFKMGNQQFWNYHYKNYNKIKKKREQVNDIDDYHKKNRITLDINKYE
;
A
#
# COMPACT_ATOMS: atom_id res chain seq x y z
N MET A 1 15.69 22.52 30.75
CA MET A 1 16.01 21.08 30.63
C MET A 1 15.81 20.66 29.18
N THR A 2 16.82 20.09 28.55
CA THR A 2 16.70 19.51 27.19
C THR A 2 16.30 18.06 27.33
N TYR A 3 15.08 17.69 26.93
CA TYR A 3 14.65 16.30 26.91
C TYR A 3 15.29 15.60 25.71
N LYS A 4 16.05 14.54 25.95
CA LYS A 4 16.67 13.73 24.89
C LYS A 4 15.75 12.58 24.53
N LEU A 5 15.08 12.69 23.39
CA LEU A 5 14.33 11.57 22.80
C LEU A 5 15.28 10.68 21.98
N ASN A 6 15.41 9.42 22.37
CA ASN A 6 16.15 8.42 21.60
C ASN A 6 15.15 7.49 20.90
N LEU A 7 15.05 7.59 19.58
CA LEU A 7 14.25 6.66 18.77
C LEU A 7 15.08 5.42 18.44
N LYS A 8 14.50 4.23 18.65
CA LYS A 8 15.13 2.97 18.25
C LYS A 8 15.00 2.79 16.72
N LYS A 9 16.05 2.25 16.08
CA LYS A 9 15.96 1.84 14.67
C LYS A 9 14.97 0.68 14.56
N PHE A 10 14.00 0.79 13.66
CA PHE A 10 13.02 -0.26 13.42
C PHE A 10 13.66 -1.48 12.76
N ASP A 11 13.18 -2.66 13.13
CA ASP A 11 13.50 -3.93 12.48
C ASP A 11 12.30 -4.35 11.62
N LEU A 12 12.49 -4.42 10.29
CA LEU A 12 11.41 -4.79 9.36
C LEU A 12 10.84 -6.20 9.62
N ASN A 13 11.58 -7.08 10.31
CA ASN A 13 11.08 -8.42 10.67
C ASN A 13 9.93 -8.37 11.68
N ILE A 14 9.70 -7.23 12.34
CA ILE A 14 8.55 -7.01 13.22
C ILE A 14 7.23 -6.92 12.42
N ILE A 15 7.29 -6.59 11.13
CA ILE A 15 6.09 -6.49 10.28
C ILE A 15 5.62 -7.90 9.91
N ASN A 16 4.42 -8.27 10.36
CA ASN A 16 3.78 -9.52 9.98
C ASN A 16 3.54 -9.58 8.45
N ASP A 17 3.59 -10.79 7.89
CA ASP A 17 3.41 -11.01 6.45
C ASP A 17 1.96 -10.80 5.96
N ASP A 18 1.04 -10.48 6.86
CA ASP A 18 -0.36 -10.17 6.57
C ASP A 18 -0.79 -8.80 7.14
N ALA A 19 0.20 -7.92 7.41
CA ALA A 19 -0.01 -6.60 7.96
C ALA A 19 -0.58 -5.60 6.93
N VAL A 20 -1.30 -4.60 7.45
CA VAL A 20 -1.72 -3.38 6.75
C VAL A 20 -0.67 -2.29 7.01
N CYS A 21 0.09 -1.96 5.97
CA CYS A 21 1.13 -0.93 6.01
C CYS A 21 0.71 0.29 5.18
N VAL A 22 0.70 1.46 5.81
CA VAL A 22 0.36 2.73 5.14
C VAL A 22 1.57 3.64 5.08
N PHE A 23 1.99 4.01 3.87
CA PHE A 23 3.13 4.88 3.60
C PHE A 23 2.64 6.29 3.26
N ILE A 24 3.02 7.29 4.05
CA ILE A 24 2.62 8.69 3.86
C ILE A 24 3.85 9.51 3.50
N GLY A 25 3.79 10.26 2.40
CA GLY A 25 4.89 11.13 2.01
C GLY A 25 4.74 11.76 0.64
N ARG A 26 5.31 12.94 0.46
CA ARG A 26 5.26 13.66 -0.82
C ARG A 26 5.99 12.90 -1.94
N ARG A 27 5.91 13.43 -3.17
CA ARG A 27 6.72 12.92 -4.28
C ARG A 27 8.21 13.01 -3.92
N ARG A 28 8.99 12.01 -4.35
CA ARG A 28 10.47 11.97 -4.21
C ARG A 28 10.99 11.94 -2.76
N THR A 29 10.18 11.57 -1.77
CA THR A 29 10.62 11.44 -0.37
C THR A 29 11.14 10.05 0.01
N GLY A 30 11.02 9.07 -0.91
CA GLY A 30 11.49 7.70 -0.68
C GLY A 30 10.41 6.65 -0.42
N LYS A 31 9.11 6.98 -0.60
CA LYS A 31 8.00 6.01 -0.43
C LYS A 31 8.22 4.68 -1.15
N SER A 32 8.35 4.72 -2.48
CA SER A 32 8.52 3.51 -3.31
C SER A 32 9.82 2.78 -2.99
N PHE A 33 10.86 3.52 -2.54
CA PHE A 33 12.13 2.93 -2.12
C PHE A 33 11.98 2.15 -0.80
N CYS A 34 11.32 2.72 0.21
CA CYS A 34 11.00 2.03 1.45
C CYS A 34 10.02 0.86 1.23
N LEU A 35 9.07 1.01 0.32
CA LEU A 35 8.16 -0.07 -0.06
C LEU A 35 8.90 -1.21 -0.77
N LYS A 36 9.82 -0.92 -1.69
CA LYS A 36 10.68 -1.94 -2.34
C LYS A 36 11.49 -2.72 -1.31
N ASP A 37 11.96 -2.03 -0.26
CA ASP A 37 12.69 -2.65 0.83
C ASP A 37 11.81 -3.63 1.64
N LEU A 38 10.60 -3.21 2.01
CA LEU A 38 9.61 -4.10 2.63
C LEU A 38 9.28 -5.30 1.73
N LEU A 39 9.01 -5.07 0.44
CA LEU A 39 8.72 -6.14 -0.51
C LEU A 39 9.92 -7.09 -0.68
N TYR A 40 11.16 -6.58 -0.66
CA TYR A 40 12.35 -7.42 -0.72
C TYR A 40 12.43 -8.37 0.48
N ARG A 41 12.10 -7.92 1.70
CA ARG A 41 11.99 -8.80 2.86
C ARG A 41 10.95 -9.90 2.61
N ASN A 42 9.79 -9.51 2.07
CA ASN A 42 8.66 -10.38 1.76
C ASN A 42 8.70 -11.06 0.38
N ARG A 43 9.90 -11.19 -0.23
CA ARG A 43 10.04 -11.68 -1.62
C ARG A 43 9.63 -13.13 -1.83
N ASP A 44 9.60 -13.89 -0.74
CA ASP A 44 9.14 -15.27 -0.67
C ASP A 44 7.60 -15.40 -0.74
N ILE A 45 6.85 -14.31 -0.57
CA ILE A 45 5.39 -14.33 -0.79
C ILE A 45 5.12 -14.75 -2.25
N PRO A 46 4.35 -15.83 -2.49
CA PRO A 46 4.32 -16.52 -3.78
C PRO A 46 3.60 -15.74 -4.88
N PHE A 47 2.70 -14.83 -4.54
CA PHE A 47 1.89 -14.07 -5.49
C PHE A 47 1.63 -12.65 -4.98
N GLY A 48 1.44 -11.72 -5.90
CA GLY A 48 0.93 -10.41 -5.54
C GLY A 48 0.53 -9.57 -6.73
N THR A 49 -0.21 -8.52 -6.43
CA THR A 49 -0.78 -7.59 -7.40
C THR A 49 -0.45 -6.16 -7.00
N ILE A 50 -0.11 -5.34 -7.98
CA ILE A 50 0.19 -3.93 -7.79
C ILE A 50 -0.75 -3.11 -8.64
N ILE A 51 -1.38 -2.11 -8.04
CA ILE A 51 -2.12 -1.06 -8.74
C ILE A 51 -1.32 0.23 -8.51
N SER A 52 -0.64 0.71 -9.55
CA SER A 52 0.16 1.94 -9.50
C SER A 52 -0.21 2.86 -10.65
N ALA A 53 -0.78 4.01 -10.32
CA ALA A 53 -1.17 5.02 -11.29
C ALA A 53 0.03 5.75 -11.93
N THR A 54 1.24 5.56 -11.39
CA THR A 54 2.47 6.14 -11.94
C THR A 54 3.28 5.18 -12.79
N GLU A 55 2.94 3.88 -12.83
CA GLU A 55 3.79 2.87 -13.46
C GLU A 55 3.98 3.10 -14.97
N ASP A 56 2.94 3.56 -15.69
CA ASP A 56 3.04 3.83 -17.13
C ASP A 56 4.01 4.99 -17.45
N ALA A 57 4.10 5.98 -16.57
CA ALA A 57 4.96 7.15 -16.74
C ALA A 57 6.34 6.97 -16.12
N SER A 58 6.46 6.16 -15.07
CA SER A 58 7.68 5.95 -14.30
C SER A 58 7.78 4.49 -13.82
N PRO A 59 8.14 3.56 -14.73
CA PRO A 59 8.23 2.13 -14.40
C PRO A 59 9.15 1.86 -13.21
N PHE A 60 8.59 1.26 -12.18
CA PHE A 60 9.29 0.96 -10.94
C PHE A 60 9.15 -0.51 -10.55
N PHE A 61 7.92 -1.03 -10.59
CA PHE A 61 7.61 -2.37 -10.10
C PHE A 61 7.87 -3.47 -11.13
N ASP A 62 7.77 -3.18 -12.42
CA ASP A 62 7.98 -4.17 -13.50
C ASP A 62 9.39 -4.79 -13.54
N LYS A 63 10.34 -4.19 -12.83
CA LYS A 63 11.70 -4.68 -12.61
C LYS A 63 11.76 -5.92 -11.71
N PHE A 64 10.78 -6.11 -10.82
CA PHE A 64 10.79 -7.18 -9.81
C PHE A 64 9.43 -7.84 -9.59
N VAL A 65 8.36 -7.40 -10.27
CA VAL A 65 7.03 -8.03 -10.29
C VAL A 65 6.62 -8.27 -11.75
N PRO A 66 6.02 -9.42 -12.11
CA PRO A 66 5.61 -9.64 -13.50
C PRO A 66 4.57 -8.61 -13.93
N LYS A 67 4.79 -7.95 -15.08
CA LYS A 67 3.94 -6.86 -15.58
C LYS A 67 2.48 -7.27 -15.84
N SER A 68 2.20 -8.57 -15.98
CA SER A 68 0.83 -9.11 -16.02
C SER A 68 0.04 -8.87 -14.72
N TYR A 69 0.70 -8.63 -13.59
CA TYR A 69 0.08 -8.41 -12.28
C TYR A 69 0.24 -6.97 -11.78
N ILE A 70 0.71 -6.08 -12.67
CA ILE A 70 0.73 -4.64 -12.43
C ILE A 70 -0.39 -4.03 -13.26
N PHE A 71 -1.17 -3.17 -12.61
CA PHE A 71 -2.33 -2.47 -13.15
C PHE A 71 -2.13 -0.98 -12.92
N THR A 72 -2.61 -0.17 -13.85
CA THR A 72 -2.37 1.28 -13.84
C THR A 72 -3.56 2.06 -13.28
N GLU A 73 -4.74 1.45 -13.29
CA GLU A 73 -5.96 2.01 -12.73
C GLU A 73 -6.54 1.09 -11.66
N PHE A 74 -7.11 1.70 -10.62
CA PHE A 74 -7.87 0.97 -9.62
C PHE A 74 -9.21 0.51 -10.20
N LYS A 75 -9.42 -0.82 -10.24
CA LYS A 75 -10.74 -1.42 -10.52
C LYS A 75 -11.09 -2.35 -9.36
N GLU A 76 -12.27 -2.16 -8.75
CA GLU A 76 -12.70 -2.95 -7.58
C GLU A 76 -12.69 -4.46 -7.86
N GLU A 77 -13.01 -4.86 -9.11
CA GLU A 77 -12.98 -6.26 -9.58
C GLU A 77 -11.61 -6.93 -9.37
N ILE A 78 -10.50 -6.20 -9.57
CA ILE A 78 -9.14 -6.74 -9.35
C ILE A 78 -8.99 -7.19 -7.89
N ILE A 79 -9.47 -6.37 -6.96
CA ILE A 79 -9.40 -6.66 -5.54
C ILE A 79 -10.35 -7.80 -5.17
N LYS A 80 -11.58 -7.81 -5.70
CA LYS A 80 -12.56 -8.90 -5.49
C LYS A 80 -12.00 -10.25 -5.95
N ASP A 81 -11.37 -10.29 -7.11
CA ASP A 81 -10.76 -11.50 -7.66
C ASP A 81 -9.66 -12.05 -6.76
N ILE A 82 -8.81 -11.18 -6.20
CA ILE A 82 -7.77 -11.60 -5.26
C ILE A 82 -8.41 -12.14 -3.97
N ILE A 83 -9.38 -11.44 -3.39
CA ILE A 83 -10.08 -11.92 -2.18
C ILE A 83 -10.76 -13.28 -2.45
N ASN A 84 -11.43 -13.44 -3.58
CA ASN A 84 -12.08 -14.69 -3.97
C ASN A 84 -11.06 -15.81 -4.16
N ARG A 85 -9.91 -15.51 -4.77
CA ARG A 85 -8.77 -16.43 -4.87
C ARG A 85 -8.28 -16.85 -3.49
N GLN A 86 -8.04 -15.90 -2.59
CA GLN A 86 -7.55 -16.18 -1.23
C GLN A 86 -8.52 -17.06 -0.45
N LYS A 87 -9.82 -16.75 -0.47
CA LYS A 87 -10.86 -17.59 0.16
C LYS A 87 -10.85 -19.02 -0.35
N LYS A 88 -10.69 -19.22 -1.67
CA LYS A 88 -10.61 -20.56 -2.28
C LYS A 88 -9.36 -21.30 -1.82
N ILE A 89 -8.18 -20.67 -1.88
CA ILE A 89 -6.91 -21.29 -1.49
C ILE A 89 -6.94 -21.68 -0.02
N LEU A 90 -7.32 -20.76 0.88
CA LEU A 90 -7.34 -21.01 2.31
C LEU A 90 -8.28 -22.17 2.65
N LYS A 91 -9.49 -22.18 2.07
CA LYS A 91 -10.44 -23.29 2.22
C LYS A 91 -9.86 -24.62 1.71
N THR A 92 -9.15 -24.62 0.58
CA THR A 92 -8.53 -25.83 0.04
C THR A 92 -7.37 -26.31 0.91
N VAL A 93 -6.48 -25.40 1.34
CA VAL A 93 -5.33 -25.70 2.23
C VAL A 93 -5.82 -26.30 3.54
N GLU A 94 -6.84 -25.71 4.16
CA GLU A 94 -7.44 -26.20 5.38
C GLU A 94 -8.13 -27.57 5.18
N LYS A 95 -9.01 -27.68 4.18
CA LYS A 95 -9.77 -28.92 3.91
C LYS A 95 -8.88 -30.10 3.55
N GLN A 96 -7.81 -29.86 2.78
CA GLN A 96 -6.90 -30.90 2.29
C GLN A 96 -5.61 -31.02 3.11
N GLN A 97 -5.47 -30.23 4.19
CA GLN A 97 -4.28 -30.19 5.05
C GLN A 97 -2.97 -30.04 4.25
N LEU A 98 -2.99 -29.19 3.21
CA LEU A 98 -1.84 -29.01 2.32
C LEU A 98 -0.75 -28.20 3.03
N THR A 99 0.36 -28.84 3.38
CA THR A 99 1.52 -28.19 4.00
C THR A 99 2.43 -27.49 2.98
N ASN A 100 2.39 -27.92 1.72
CA ASN A 100 3.27 -27.42 0.66
C ASN A 100 2.71 -26.22 -0.13
N VAL A 101 1.55 -25.69 0.27
CA VAL A 101 0.91 -24.55 -0.39
C VAL A 101 0.98 -23.34 0.53
N ASP A 102 1.78 -22.36 0.13
CA ASP A 102 1.82 -21.06 0.77
C ASP A 102 0.64 -20.19 0.29
N PRO A 103 -0.30 -19.80 1.18
CA PRO A 103 -1.43 -18.99 0.80
C PRO A 103 -1.14 -17.48 0.80
N ARG A 104 0.04 -17.02 1.24
CA ARG A 104 0.32 -15.59 1.39
C ARG A 104 0.22 -14.85 0.05
N VAL A 105 -0.26 -13.61 0.09
CA VAL A 105 -0.29 -12.70 -1.06
C VAL A 105 0.06 -11.29 -0.61
N PHE A 106 0.64 -10.48 -1.50
CA PHE A 106 0.75 -9.05 -1.28
C PHE A 106 -0.13 -8.26 -2.24
N ILE A 107 -0.67 -7.14 -1.77
CA ILE A 107 -1.41 -6.17 -2.58
C ILE A 107 -0.80 -4.80 -2.32
N VAL A 108 -0.38 -4.12 -3.38
CA VAL A 108 0.12 -2.75 -3.32
C VAL A 108 -0.85 -1.83 -4.04
N LEU A 109 -1.28 -0.78 -3.35
CA LEU A 109 -1.93 0.38 -3.93
C LEU A 109 -0.95 1.55 -3.86
N ASP A 110 -0.31 1.86 -4.99
CA ASP A 110 0.74 2.88 -5.07
C ASP A 110 0.19 4.15 -5.74
N ASP A 111 0.07 5.22 -4.94
CA ASP A 111 -0.37 6.55 -5.34
C ASP A 111 -1.68 6.54 -6.18
N CYS A 112 -2.59 5.59 -5.91
CA CYS A 112 -3.85 5.41 -6.63
C CYS A 112 -4.99 6.32 -6.15
N LEU A 113 -4.70 7.27 -5.25
CA LEU A 113 -5.67 8.15 -4.58
C LEU A 113 -6.12 9.36 -5.42
N TYR A 114 -6.16 9.25 -6.75
CA TYR A 114 -6.57 10.40 -7.58
C TYR A 114 -8.03 10.81 -7.34
N ASP A 115 -8.87 9.88 -6.88
CA ASP A 115 -10.20 10.17 -6.36
C ASP A 115 -10.47 9.43 -5.03
N ASP A 116 -11.51 9.81 -4.30
CA ASP A 116 -11.88 9.18 -3.02
C ASP A 116 -12.64 7.86 -3.19
N SER A 117 -12.90 7.41 -4.43
CA SER A 117 -13.82 6.32 -4.71
C SER A 117 -13.33 4.97 -4.19
N TRP A 118 -12.01 4.72 -4.29
CA TRP A 118 -11.37 3.47 -3.87
C TRP A 118 -11.68 3.15 -2.38
N SER A 119 -11.64 4.17 -1.52
CA SER A 119 -11.80 4.03 -0.06
C SER A 119 -13.23 3.68 0.37
N ARG A 120 -14.20 3.92 -0.51
CA ARG A 120 -15.62 3.62 -0.29
C ARG A 120 -16.01 2.22 -0.74
N THR A 121 -15.16 1.57 -1.53
CA THR A 121 -15.44 0.23 -2.05
C THR A 121 -15.53 -0.81 -0.94
N LYS A 122 -16.45 -1.76 -1.07
CA LYS A 122 -16.60 -2.84 -0.10
C LYS A 122 -15.36 -3.73 -0.09
N ALA A 123 -14.72 -3.91 -1.25
CA ALA A 123 -13.53 -4.72 -1.39
C ALA A 123 -12.34 -4.18 -0.58
N ILE A 124 -12.07 -2.87 -0.61
CA ILE A 124 -10.99 -2.27 0.17
C ILE A 124 -11.28 -2.30 1.67
N ARG A 125 -12.50 -1.97 2.09
CA ARG A 125 -12.89 -2.08 3.51
C ARG A 125 -12.69 -3.50 4.03
N ASN A 126 -13.04 -4.49 3.22
CA ASN A 126 -12.83 -5.91 3.55
C ASN A 126 -11.34 -6.27 3.67
N ILE A 127 -10.44 -5.68 2.87
CA ILE A 127 -8.99 -5.87 3.06
C ILE A 127 -8.53 -5.28 4.37
N PHE A 128 -8.88 -4.02 4.68
CA PHE A 128 -8.46 -3.40 5.94
C PHE A 128 -8.95 -4.20 7.15
N MET A 129 -10.22 -4.59 7.17
CA MET A 129 -10.81 -5.27 8.32
C MET A 129 -10.43 -6.75 8.42
N ASN A 130 -10.25 -7.45 7.29
CA ASN A 130 -10.13 -8.91 7.26
C ASN A 130 -8.87 -9.42 6.53
N GLY A 131 -7.97 -8.54 6.07
CA GLY A 131 -6.78 -8.91 5.29
C GLY A 131 -5.89 -9.93 5.98
N ARG A 132 -5.73 -9.82 7.31
CA ARG A 132 -5.01 -10.78 8.16
C ARG A 132 -5.58 -12.20 8.04
N HIS A 133 -6.90 -12.35 8.08
CA HIS A 133 -7.57 -13.65 7.88
C HIS A 133 -7.36 -14.22 6.48
N TYR A 134 -7.11 -13.36 5.49
CA TYR A 134 -6.84 -13.76 4.11
C TYR A 134 -5.36 -13.91 3.77
N LYS A 135 -4.45 -13.74 4.75
CA LYS A 135 -2.99 -13.77 4.55
C LYS A 135 -2.51 -12.77 3.51
N ILE A 136 -3.06 -11.55 3.58
CA ILE A 136 -2.77 -10.46 2.65
C ILE A 136 -1.85 -9.45 3.33
N LEU A 137 -0.60 -9.31 2.86
CA LEU A 137 0.21 -8.12 3.10
C LEU A 137 -0.38 -6.98 2.26
N PHE A 138 -0.98 -5.99 2.91
CA PHE A 138 -1.57 -4.84 2.22
C PHE A 138 -0.71 -3.61 2.40
N CYS A 139 -0.23 -3.03 1.30
CA CYS A 139 0.57 -1.81 1.30
C CYS A 139 -0.17 -0.71 0.55
N LEU A 140 -0.37 0.44 1.19
CA LEU A 140 -0.97 1.62 0.58
C LEU A 140 0.01 2.78 0.65
N THR A 141 0.36 3.38 -0.48
CA THR A 141 1.13 4.63 -0.51
C THR A 141 0.23 5.82 -0.79
N MET A 142 0.49 6.91 -0.10
CA MET A 142 -0.30 8.12 -0.18
C MET A 142 0.61 9.34 -0.22
N GLN A 143 0.33 10.26 -1.14
CA GLN A 143 0.96 11.59 -1.14
C GLN A 143 0.37 12.51 -0.07
N TYR A 144 -0.90 12.30 0.28
CA TYR A 144 -1.63 13.12 1.23
C TYR A 144 -2.10 12.29 2.43
N PRO A 145 -2.01 12.81 3.66
CA PRO A 145 -2.29 12.01 4.86
C PRO A 145 -3.75 11.61 5.02
N LEU A 146 -4.70 12.33 4.41
CA LEU A 146 -6.13 12.10 4.64
C LEU A 146 -6.78 11.09 3.67
N GLY A 147 -5.99 10.35 2.89
CA GLY A 147 -6.52 9.37 1.94
C GLY A 147 -7.28 8.21 2.61
N VAL A 148 -6.86 7.76 3.80
CA VAL A 148 -7.57 6.69 4.53
C VAL A 148 -8.73 7.29 5.34
N PRO A 149 -9.98 6.82 5.17
CA PRO A 149 -11.11 7.23 5.98
C PRO A 149 -10.92 6.89 7.46
N PRO A 150 -11.46 7.68 8.41
CA PRO A 150 -11.32 7.43 9.84
C PRO A 150 -11.64 5.98 10.27
N ALA A 151 -12.72 5.41 9.73
CA ALA A 151 -13.17 4.05 10.05
C ALA A 151 -12.18 2.92 9.66
N LEU A 152 -11.21 3.20 8.79
CA LEU A 152 -10.20 2.23 8.37
C LEU A 152 -8.86 2.40 9.09
N ARG A 153 -8.61 3.56 9.72
CA ARG A 153 -7.30 3.87 10.32
C ARG A 153 -6.96 2.99 11.52
N SER A 154 -7.96 2.57 12.28
CA SER A 154 -7.79 1.63 13.39
C SER A 154 -7.37 0.23 12.95
N ASN A 155 -7.47 -0.08 11.66
CA ASN A 155 -7.03 -1.36 11.10
C ASN A 155 -5.64 -1.28 10.45
N ILE A 156 -4.96 -0.14 10.55
CA ILE A 156 -3.58 0.00 10.08
C ILE A 156 -2.66 -0.57 11.15
N ASP A 157 -1.85 -1.57 10.78
CA ASP A 157 -0.82 -2.16 11.65
C ASP A 157 0.39 -1.24 11.79
N PHE A 158 0.87 -0.70 10.67
CA PHE A 158 2.06 0.15 10.62
C PHE A 158 1.81 1.40 9.77
N THR A 159 2.14 2.56 10.34
CA THR A 159 2.14 3.83 9.60
C THR A 159 3.58 4.29 9.37
N ILE A 160 4.00 4.35 8.11
CA ILE A 160 5.35 4.74 7.71
C ILE A 160 5.31 6.15 7.13
N ILE A 161 5.86 7.12 7.86
CA ILE A 161 5.77 8.54 7.54
C ILE A 161 7.14 9.02 7.06
N MET A 162 7.22 9.40 5.79
CA MET A 162 8.40 10.05 5.21
C MET A 162 8.48 11.51 5.68
N ARG A 163 9.66 12.13 5.54
CA ARG A 163 9.84 13.56 5.83
C ARG A 163 8.77 14.43 5.17
N GLU A 164 8.12 15.27 5.97
CA GLU A 164 7.10 16.23 5.53
C GLU A 164 7.53 17.63 5.99
N PRO A 165 7.87 18.57 5.07
CA PRO A 165 8.27 19.93 5.46
C PRO A 165 7.08 20.86 5.75
N TYR A 166 5.87 20.58 5.24
CA TYR A 166 4.75 21.49 5.43
C TYR A 166 4.07 21.28 6.78
N ILE A 167 4.08 22.32 7.62
CA ILE A 167 3.46 22.31 8.96
C ILE A 167 1.98 21.93 8.89
N SER A 168 1.23 22.39 7.88
CA SER A 168 -0.19 22.05 7.69
C SER A 168 -0.42 20.56 7.46
N ASN A 169 0.47 19.89 6.71
CA ASN A 169 0.42 18.43 6.53
C ASN A 169 0.89 17.71 7.78
N ARG A 170 1.92 18.22 8.48
CA ARG A 170 2.33 17.67 9.78
C ARG A 170 1.19 17.65 10.78
N LYS A 171 0.40 18.74 10.88
CA LYS A 171 -0.79 18.80 11.76
C LYS A 171 -1.76 17.68 11.44
N LYS A 172 -2.09 17.50 10.16
CA LYS A 172 -2.97 16.41 9.69
C LYS A 172 -2.40 15.03 10.01
N ILE A 173 -1.10 14.80 9.83
CA ILE A 173 -0.47 13.53 10.18
C ILE A 173 -0.55 13.29 11.69
N TYR A 174 -0.20 14.30 12.49
CA TYR A 174 -0.21 14.24 13.94
C TYR A 174 -1.60 13.89 14.49
N GLU A 175 -2.63 14.65 14.08
CA GLU A 175 -4.01 14.48 14.54
C GLU A 175 -4.62 13.13 14.13
N ASN A 176 -4.20 12.55 13.00
CA ASN A 176 -4.87 11.38 12.43
C ASN A 176 -4.09 10.06 12.58
N TYR A 177 -2.77 10.12 12.83
CA TYR A 177 -1.90 8.95 12.91
C TYR A 177 -0.91 8.98 14.07
N ALA A 178 -0.42 10.15 14.47
CA ALA A 178 0.69 10.26 15.43
C ALA A 178 0.26 10.71 16.84
N GLY A 179 -0.98 10.40 17.24
CA GLY A 179 -1.57 10.83 18.53
C GLY A 179 -0.90 10.27 19.78
N MET A 180 0.07 9.37 19.64
CA MET A 180 0.90 8.85 20.74
C MET A 180 2.03 9.81 21.14
N PHE A 181 2.36 10.78 20.28
CA PHE A 181 3.23 11.88 20.67
C PHE A 181 2.48 12.78 21.67
N PRO A 182 3.14 13.23 22.76
CA PRO A 182 2.50 14.05 23.79
C PRO A 182 2.11 15.44 23.28
N ASP A 183 2.86 15.99 22.34
CA ASP A 183 2.58 17.28 21.74
C ASP A 183 3.08 17.38 20.28
N PHE A 184 2.50 18.33 19.55
CA PHE A 184 2.80 18.56 18.14
C PHE A 184 4.24 19.06 17.89
N SER A 185 4.82 19.80 18.83
CA SER A 185 6.19 20.32 18.71
C SER A 185 7.20 19.18 18.71
N MET A 186 7.03 18.20 19.61
CA MET A 186 7.85 17.00 19.67
C MET A 186 7.77 16.19 18.38
N PHE A 187 6.56 16.00 17.83
CA PHE A 187 6.40 15.36 16.52
C PHE A 187 7.15 16.12 15.41
N CYS A 188 7.03 17.46 15.37
CA CYS A 188 7.74 18.28 14.38
C CYS A 188 9.26 18.14 14.49
N GLN A 189 9.82 18.16 15.70
CA GLN A 189 11.26 17.98 15.91
C GLN A 189 11.75 16.62 15.39
N VAL A 190 10.96 15.56 15.60
CA VAL A 190 11.26 14.24 15.02
C VAL A 190 11.22 14.28 13.49
N MET A 191 10.17 14.87 12.91
CA MET A 191 10.07 15.01 11.46
C MET A 191 11.22 15.84 10.85
N ASP A 192 11.75 16.83 11.57
CA ASP A 192 12.89 17.64 11.15
C ASP A 192 14.23 16.88 11.24
N SER A 193 14.33 15.90 12.13
CA SER A 193 15.54 15.08 12.28
C SER A 193 15.73 14.03 11.18
N LEU A 194 14.66 13.67 10.46
CA LEU A 194 14.70 12.67 9.39
C LEU A 194 15.52 13.16 8.19
N LYS A 195 16.48 12.35 7.74
CA LYS A 195 17.27 12.59 6.53
C LYS A 195 16.64 11.95 5.30
N GLN A 196 17.31 12.07 4.15
CA GLN A 196 16.85 11.45 2.90
C GLN A 196 16.75 9.92 3.06
N TYR A 197 15.63 9.35 2.62
CA TYR A 197 15.28 7.92 2.74
C TYR A 197 15.10 7.42 4.18
N GLU A 198 15.10 8.32 5.17
CA GLU A 198 14.68 8.01 6.52
C GLU A 198 13.19 8.29 6.68
N CYS A 199 12.53 7.47 7.49
CA CYS A 199 11.13 7.59 7.82
C CYS A 199 10.89 7.31 9.31
N LEU A 200 9.76 7.82 9.78
CA LEU A 200 9.19 7.45 11.06
C LEU A 200 8.28 6.24 10.87
N ILE A 201 8.40 5.22 11.72
CA ILE A 201 7.51 4.07 11.74
C ILE A 201 6.72 4.10 13.05
N LEU A 202 5.40 4.12 12.91
CA LEU A 202 4.46 3.98 14.01
C LEU A 202 3.94 2.54 14.01
N ASN A 203 4.15 1.82 15.11
CA ASN A 203 3.56 0.51 15.36
C ASN A 203 2.24 0.70 16.11
N ASN A 204 1.13 0.57 15.38
CA ASN A 204 -0.21 0.79 15.93
C ASN A 204 -0.73 -0.42 16.72
N ASN A 205 -0.03 -1.56 16.64
CA ASN A 205 -0.39 -2.78 17.37
C ASN A 205 0.30 -2.89 18.74
N SER A 206 1.13 -1.92 19.13
CA SER A 206 1.82 -1.96 20.42
C SER A 206 0.83 -1.94 21.57
N GLU A 207 0.91 -2.93 22.46
CA GLU A 207 0.13 -2.99 23.71
C GLU A 207 0.67 -2.00 24.77
N SER A 208 1.85 -1.42 24.56
CA SER A 208 2.49 -0.44 25.43
C SER A 208 2.09 0.98 25.06
N ASN A 209 1.76 1.81 26.06
CA ASN A 209 1.54 3.26 25.92
C ASN A 209 2.85 4.09 25.90
N LYS A 210 4.02 3.44 25.98
CA LYS A 210 5.30 4.16 25.97
C LYS A 210 5.67 4.51 24.52
N LEU A 211 5.99 5.79 24.29
CA LEU A 211 6.37 6.29 22.96
C LEU A 211 7.49 5.47 22.30
N LYS A 212 8.51 5.04 23.07
CA LYS A 212 9.65 4.24 22.58
C LYS A 212 9.30 2.84 22.05
N ASP A 213 8.13 2.31 22.43
CA ASP A 213 7.65 0.98 22.01
C ASP A 213 6.71 1.10 20.78
N GLN A 214 6.23 2.31 20.50
CA GLN A 214 5.33 2.63 19.38
C GLN A 214 6.04 3.33 18.22
N VAL A 215 7.08 4.11 18.51
CA VAL A 215 7.70 5.05 17.56
C VAL A 215 9.14 4.70 17.32
N PHE A 216 9.47 4.50 16.05
CA PHE A 216 10.78 4.08 15.59
C PHE A 216 11.22 4.93 14.41
N TRP A 217 12.52 5.04 14.20
CA TRP A 217 13.05 5.56 12.93
C TRP A 217 13.51 4.40 12.06
N TYR A 218 13.45 4.57 10.75
CA TYR A 218 13.95 3.58 9.80
C TYR A 218 14.64 4.27 8.63
N LYS A 219 15.62 3.59 8.06
CA LYS A 219 16.27 4.01 6.81
C LYS A 219 16.27 2.82 5.88
N ALA A 220 15.65 2.98 4.73
CA ALA A 220 15.56 1.91 3.75
C ALA A 220 16.94 1.61 3.16
N ASP A 221 17.23 0.32 2.98
CA ASP A 221 18.44 -0.14 2.34
C ASP A 221 18.28 -0.11 0.81
N THR A 222 19.40 0.08 0.12
CA THR A 222 19.42 -0.15 -1.33
C THR A 222 19.30 -1.64 -1.59
N ARG A 223 18.28 -2.02 -2.37
CA ARG A 223 18.05 -3.42 -2.74
C ARG A 223 18.45 -3.65 -4.19
N ASP A 224 19.26 -4.69 -4.39
CA ASP A 224 19.66 -5.22 -5.69
C ASP A 224 18.47 -5.69 -6.51
N ASN A 225 18.72 -6.23 -7.70
CA ASN A 225 17.68 -6.85 -8.50
C ASN A 225 17.20 -8.15 -7.83
N PHE A 226 15.89 -8.27 -7.68
CA PHE A 226 15.23 -9.46 -7.17
C PHE A 226 13.94 -9.72 -7.94
N LYS A 227 13.35 -10.88 -7.74
CA LYS A 227 12.01 -11.21 -8.24
C LYS A 227 11.11 -11.52 -7.06
N MET A 228 9.93 -10.91 -7.07
CA MET A 228 8.83 -11.29 -6.19
C MET A 228 8.11 -12.50 -6.77
N GLY A 229 7.58 -13.32 -5.86
CA GLY A 229 6.65 -14.38 -6.21
C GLY A 229 7.28 -15.58 -6.90
N ASN A 230 6.47 -16.63 -6.99
CA ASN A 230 6.92 -17.91 -7.53
C ASN A 230 7.20 -17.82 -9.04
N GLN A 231 8.21 -18.56 -9.47
CA GLN A 231 8.65 -18.64 -10.87
C GLN A 231 7.50 -19.01 -11.84
N GLN A 232 6.50 -19.76 -11.39
CA GLN A 232 5.33 -20.11 -12.21
C GLN A 232 4.57 -18.88 -12.73
N PHE A 233 4.47 -17.80 -11.94
CA PHE A 233 3.77 -16.58 -12.33
C PHE A 233 4.58 -15.76 -13.34
N TRP A 234 5.91 -15.79 -13.22
CA TRP A 234 6.82 -15.27 -14.24
C TRP A 234 6.70 -16.05 -15.55
N ASN A 235 6.71 -17.38 -15.48
CA ASN A 235 6.55 -18.23 -16.65
C ASN A 235 5.20 -17.99 -17.35
N TYR A 236 4.12 -17.85 -16.57
CA TYR A 236 2.80 -17.49 -17.09
C TYR A 236 2.81 -16.11 -17.77
N HIS A 237 3.44 -15.13 -17.13
CA HIS A 237 3.62 -13.79 -17.69
C HIS A 237 4.33 -13.85 -19.05
N TYR A 238 5.52 -14.46 -19.13
CA TYR A 238 6.28 -14.53 -20.39
C TYR A 238 5.50 -15.23 -21.52
N LYS A 239 4.72 -16.27 -21.21
CA LYS A 239 3.91 -17.00 -22.20
C LYS A 239 2.68 -16.22 -22.67
N ASN A 240 2.10 -15.37 -21.83
CA ASN A 240 0.76 -14.82 -22.07
C ASN A 240 0.68 -13.29 -22.12
N TYR A 241 1.76 -12.56 -21.80
CA TYR A 241 1.70 -11.12 -21.61
C TYR A 241 1.13 -10.37 -22.82
N ASN A 242 1.53 -10.72 -24.04
CA ASN A 242 1.00 -10.09 -25.25
C ASN A 242 -0.51 -10.28 -25.41
N LYS A 243 -1.03 -11.47 -25.05
CA LYS A 243 -2.48 -11.75 -25.09
C LYS A 243 -3.21 -10.96 -23.99
N ILE A 244 -2.62 -10.90 -22.79
CA ILE A 244 -3.16 -10.14 -21.66
C ILE A 244 -3.22 -8.65 -21.99
N LYS A 245 -2.16 -8.09 -22.57
CA LYS A 245 -2.07 -6.69 -22.98
C LYS A 245 -3.18 -6.35 -23.98
N LYS A 246 -3.30 -7.12 -25.07
CA LYS A 246 -4.36 -6.95 -26.08
C LYS A 246 -5.77 -7.00 -25.47
N LYS A 247 -6.03 -7.94 -24.55
CA LYS A 247 -7.33 -8.05 -23.88
C LYS A 247 -7.64 -6.83 -23.00
N ARG A 248 -6.64 -6.26 -22.31
CA ARG A 248 -6.83 -5.04 -21.49
C ARG A 248 -7.12 -3.82 -22.34
N GLU A 249 -6.42 -3.66 -23.46
CA GLU A 249 -6.65 -2.57 -24.43
C GLU A 249 -8.09 -2.63 -24.96
N GLN A 250 -8.56 -3.81 -25.39
CA GLN A 250 -9.93 -3.99 -25.88
C GLN A 250 -11.02 -3.67 -24.83
N VAL A 251 -10.81 -4.04 -23.57
CA VAL A 251 -11.79 -3.74 -22.50
C VAL A 251 -11.86 -2.24 -22.23
N ASN A 252 -10.70 -1.56 -22.21
CA ASN A 252 -10.66 -0.12 -21.98
C ASN A 252 -11.34 0.66 -23.13
N ASP A 253 -11.17 0.23 -24.39
CA ASP A 253 -11.84 0.84 -25.54
C ASP A 253 -13.38 0.79 -25.42
N ILE A 254 -13.91 -0.33 -24.90
CA ILE A 254 -15.35 -0.50 -24.66
C ILE A 254 -15.85 0.40 -23.52
N ASP A 255 -15.11 0.45 -22.40
CA ASP A 255 -15.45 1.30 -21.25
C ASP A 255 -15.49 2.79 -21.63
N ASP A 256 -14.53 3.25 -22.44
CA ASP A 256 -14.46 4.64 -22.93
C ASP A 256 -15.58 4.97 -23.93
N TYR A 257 -15.97 4.02 -24.78
CA TYR A 257 -17.12 4.18 -25.67
C TYR A 257 -18.42 4.39 -24.88
N HIS A 258 -18.63 3.63 -23.80
CA HIS A 258 -19.82 3.78 -22.95
C HIS A 258 -19.82 5.09 -22.12
N LYS A 259 -18.65 5.61 -21.71
CA LYS A 259 -18.56 6.90 -20.99
C LYS A 259 -18.92 8.10 -21.87
N LYS A 260 -18.60 8.08 -23.17
CA LYS A 260 -18.91 9.17 -24.12
C LYS A 260 -20.41 9.31 -24.43
N ASN A 261 -21.21 8.28 -24.19
CA ASN A 261 -22.66 8.28 -24.49
C ASN A 261 -23.56 8.70 -23.32
N ARG A 262 -23.03 9.36 -22.27
CA ARG A 262 -23.87 10.01 -21.25
C ARG A 262 -24.38 11.35 -21.79
N ILE A 263 -25.70 11.40 -22.01
CA ILE A 263 -26.46 12.56 -22.52
C ILE A 263 -26.10 13.82 -21.73
N THR A 264 -25.54 14.82 -22.41
CA THR A 264 -25.37 16.18 -21.91
C THR A 264 -26.74 16.85 -21.85
N LEU A 265 -27.26 17.12 -20.64
CA LEU A 265 -28.45 17.94 -20.46
C LEU A 265 -28.03 19.41 -20.49
N ASP A 266 -28.38 20.13 -21.56
CA ASP A 266 -28.31 21.59 -21.60
C ASP A 266 -29.41 22.15 -20.71
N ILE A 267 -29.03 22.74 -19.58
CA ILE A 267 -29.96 23.39 -18.65
C ILE A 267 -29.85 24.89 -18.89
N ASN A 268 -30.79 25.44 -19.66
CA ASN A 268 -30.97 26.88 -19.77
C ASN A 268 -31.72 27.40 -18.54
N LYS A 269 -31.14 28.39 -17.87
CA LYS A 269 -31.82 29.19 -16.85
C LYS A 269 -32.28 30.49 -17.52
N TYR A 270 -33.54 30.83 -17.34
CA TYR A 270 -34.08 32.15 -17.69
C TYR A 270 -34.23 32.99 -16.42
N GLU A 271 -34.10 34.32 -16.57
CA GLU A 271 -34.21 35.32 -15.50
C GLU A 271 -35.62 35.37 -14.88
#